data_AF-A0A257TPL5-F1
#
_entry.id   AF-A0A257TPL5-F1
#
_cell.length_a   1.000
_cell.length_b   1.000
_cell.length_c   1.000
_cell.angle_alpha   90.00
_cell.angle_beta   90.00
_cell.angle_gamma   90.00
#
_symmetry.space_group_name_H-M   'P 1'
#
loop_
_entity.id
_entity.type
_entity.pdbx_description
1 polymer ?
#
loop_
_entity_poly.entity_id
_entity_poly.type
_entity_poly.pdbx_seq_one_letter_code
_entity_poly.pdbx_strand_id
1 'polypeptide(L)'
;MWLGGGIVIGLAIGMLWPPTPLQAVATDRADNFAIATGPLDDDTEALFYLDFMSGELKATALSPIARKFFASFSANVAHDLGVNQARNPKYLMVTGNSIFRRGGGQVQPGNAVVYVAELTTGKVAAYAAPWSQAYAIAGRQIRAPMVLLDVYPMRTVLASED
;
A
#
# COMPACT_ATOMS: atom_id res chain seq x y z
N MET A 1 -27.01 35.80 24.66
CA MET A 1 -26.66 36.26 23.29
C MET A 1 -25.27 35.80 22.84
N TRP A 2 -24.23 35.90 23.68
CA TRP A 2 -22.86 35.48 23.32
C TRP A 2 -22.72 34.01 22.85
N LEU A 3 -23.47 33.09 23.46
CA LEU A 3 -23.45 31.67 23.06
C LEU A 3 -23.95 31.44 21.62
N GLY A 4 -25.02 32.12 21.22
CA GLY A 4 -25.59 31.99 19.87
C GLY A 4 -24.65 32.53 18.79
N GLY A 5 -23.98 33.66 19.06
CA GLY A 5 -22.97 34.21 18.17
C GLY A 5 -21.77 33.28 18.00
N GLY A 6 -21.29 32.68 19.09
CA GLY A 6 -20.20 31.70 19.06
C GLY A 6 -20.52 30.45 18.24
N ILE A 7 -21.76 29.93 18.34
CA ILE A 7 -22.19 28.75 17.56
C ILE A 7 -22.23 29.07 16.05
N VAL A 8 -22.77 30.22 15.66
CA VAL A 8 -22.86 30.63 14.24
C VAL A 8 -21.46 30.82 13.66
N ILE A 9 -20.55 31.46 14.40
CA ILE A 9 -19.16 31.65 13.97
C ILE A 9 -18.43 30.31 13.86
N GLY A 10 -18.60 29.41 14.84
CA GLY A 10 -17.99 28.08 14.81
C GLY A 10 -18.45 27.25 13.61
N LEU A 11 -19.74 27.29 13.28
CA LEU A 11 -20.27 26.61 12.10
C LEU A 11 -19.77 27.24 10.79
N ALA A 12 -19.71 28.57 10.72
CA ALA A 12 -19.19 29.27 9.54
C ALA A 12 -17.71 28.94 9.29
N ILE A 13 -16.89 28.86 10.34
CA ILE A 13 -15.47 28.46 10.24
C ILE A 13 -15.36 26.98 9.85
N GLY A 14 -16.18 26.10 10.42
CA GLY A 14 -16.18 24.68 10.08
C GLY A 14 -16.54 24.40 8.62
N MET A 15 -17.46 25.18 8.04
CA MET A 15 -17.85 25.07 6.63
C MET A 15 -16.79 25.60 5.65
N LEU A 16 -15.88 26.47 6.12
CA LEU A 16 -14.76 26.99 5.33
C LEU A 16 -13.50 26.11 5.44
N TRP A 17 -13.54 25.06 6.26
CA TRP A 17 -12.41 24.15 6.41
C TRP A 17 -12.30 23.21 5.21
N PRO A 18 -11.11 23.06 4.58
CA PRO A 18 -10.93 22.16 3.45
C PRO A 18 -11.30 20.72 3.85
N PRO A 19 -12.10 19.99 3.05
CA PRO A 19 -12.33 18.59 3.32
C PRO A 19 -11.00 17.84 3.23
N THR A 20 -10.62 17.14 4.29
CA THR A 20 -9.55 16.15 4.23
C THR A 20 -10.06 14.95 3.44
N PRO A 21 -9.46 14.59 2.30
CA PRO A 21 -9.85 13.38 1.59
C PRO A 21 -9.61 12.18 2.50
N LEU A 22 -10.69 11.52 2.92
CA LEU A 22 -10.63 10.27 3.66
C LEU A 22 -10.36 9.15 2.66
N GLN A 23 -9.09 8.85 2.44
CA GLN A 23 -8.68 7.66 1.69
C GLN A 23 -8.98 6.45 2.58
N ALA A 24 -9.99 5.67 2.21
CA ALA A 24 -10.33 4.45 2.94
C ALA A 24 -9.47 3.31 2.39
N VAL A 25 -8.55 2.80 3.22
CA VAL A 25 -7.84 1.55 2.93
C VAL A 25 -8.60 0.40 3.58
N ALA A 26 -8.85 -0.67 2.81
CA ALA A 26 -9.43 -1.90 3.34
C ALA A 26 -8.36 -2.99 3.40
N THR A 27 -8.49 -3.93 4.34
CA THR A 27 -7.69 -5.15 4.40
C THR A 27 -8.61 -6.28 4.78
N ASP A 28 -8.57 -7.37 4.02
CA ASP A 28 -9.31 -8.60 4.31
C ASP A 28 -8.41 -9.82 4.08
N ARG A 29 -8.70 -10.92 4.77
CA ARG A 29 -7.89 -12.13 4.71
C ARG A 29 -8.75 -13.40 4.75
N ALA A 30 -8.31 -14.37 3.96
CA ALA A 30 -8.73 -15.76 4.03
C ALA A 30 -7.54 -16.63 4.47
N ASP A 31 -7.72 -17.95 4.50
CA ASP A 31 -6.70 -18.87 5.02
C ASP A 31 -5.39 -18.87 4.20
N ASN A 32 -5.49 -18.67 2.88
CA ASN A 32 -4.35 -18.74 1.94
C ASN A 32 -4.06 -17.44 1.22
N PHE A 33 -4.88 -16.40 1.44
CA PHE A 33 -4.76 -15.14 0.71
C PHE A 33 -5.06 -13.96 1.62
N ALA A 34 -4.42 -12.83 1.36
CA ALA A 34 -4.84 -11.54 1.87
C ALA A 34 -5.02 -10.56 0.72
N ILE A 35 -5.94 -9.63 0.89
CA ILE A 35 -6.13 -8.49 0.00
C ILE A 35 -6.09 -7.20 0.81
N ALA A 36 -5.56 -6.15 0.20
CA ALA A 36 -5.60 -4.82 0.77
C ALA A 36 -5.73 -3.77 -0.33
N THR A 37 -6.28 -2.61 -0.02
CA THR A 37 -6.37 -1.50 -0.97
C THR A 37 -5.51 -0.32 -0.53
N GLY A 38 -5.00 0.46 -1.48
CA GLY A 38 -4.21 1.65 -1.16
C GLY A 38 -4.11 2.63 -2.33
N PRO A 39 -4.09 3.95 -2.08
CA PRO A 39 -4.07 4.97 -3.13
C PRO A 39 -2.74 4.95 -3.91
N LEU A 40 -2.78 4.89 -5.23
CA LEU A 40 -1.60 5.10 -6.08
C LEU A 40 -1.39 6.59 -6.38
N ASP A 41 -2.48 7.32 -6.56
CA ASP A 41 -2.57 8.77 -6.66
C ASP A 41 -3.91 9.25 -6.06
N ASP A 42 -4.33 10.48 -6.37
CA ASP A 42 -5.55 11.07 -5.83
C ASP A 42 -6.84 10.44 -6.40
N ASP A 43 -6.76 9.84 -7.60
CA ASP A 43 -7.91 9.35 -8.37
C ASP A 43 -7.93 7.83 -8.53
N THR A 44 -6.82 7.14 -8.21
CA THR A 44 -6.62 5.73 -8.52
C THR A 44 -6.15 4.95 -7.30
N GLU A 45 -6.85 3.85 -7.03
CA GLU A 45 -6.52 2.91 -5.97
C GLU A 45 -5.95 1.60 -6.55
N ALA A 46 -4.95 1.04 -5.88
CA ALA A 46 -4.46 -0.30 -6.12
C ALA A 46 -5.16 -1.32 -5.21
N LEU A 47 -5.51 -2.46 -5.79
CA LEU A 47 -5.80 -3.70 -5.08
C LEU A 47 -4.49 -4.50 -4.99
N PHE A 48 -4.01 -4.71 -3.78
CA PHE A 48 -2.91 -5.61 -3.44
C PHE A 48 -3.47 -6.98 -3.08
N TYR A 49 -2.81 -8.04 -3.51
CA TYR A 49 -3.12 -9.40 -3.13
C TYR A 49 -1.86 -10.20 -2.86
N LEU A 50 -1.88 -10.98 -1.79
CA LEU A 50 -0.78 -11.84 -1.37
C LEU A 50 -1.27 -13.29 -1.34
N ASP A 51 -0.56 -14.17 -2.04
CA ASP A 51 -0.72 -15.62 -1.95
C ASP A 51 0.24 -16.19 -0.90
N PHE A 52 -0.32 -16.79 0.16
CA PHE A 52 0.47 -17.34 1.26
C PHE A 52 1.18 -18.64 0.89
N MET A 53 0.69 -19.37 -0.10
CA MET A 53 1.32 -20.62 -0.53
C MET A 53 2.62 -20.35 -1.29
N SER A 54 2.59 -19.41 -2.24
CA SER A 54 3.74 -19.09 -3.08
C SER A 54 4.60 -17.93 -2.54
N GLY A 55 4.06 -17.11 -1.64
CA GLY A 55 4.68 -15.85 -1.20
C GLY A 55 4.68 -14.77 -2.29
N GLU A 56 3.88 -14.93 -3.34
CA GLU A 56 3.77 -13.96 -4.42
C GLU A 56 2.84 -12.81 -4.01
N LEU A 57 3.37 -11.60 -4.01
CA LEU A 57 2.62 -10.37 -3.82
C LEU A 57 2.37 -9.75 -5.18
N LYS A 58 1.13 -9.37 -5.45
CA LYS A 58 0.75 -8.71 -6.70
C LYS A 58 -0.18 -7.54 -6.43
N ALA A 59 -0.16 -6.57 -7.33
CA ALA A 59 -1.03 -5.41 -7.27
C ALA A 59 -1.62 -5.11 -8.64
N THR A 60 -2.84 -4.58 -8.66
CA THR A 60 -3.49 -4.11 -9.88
C THR A 60 -4.29 -2.85 -9.60
N ALA A 61 -4.50 -2.02 -10.63
CA ALA A 61 -5.29 -0.80 -10.51
C ALA A 61 -6.35 -0.73 -11.61
N LEU A 62 -7.51 -0.18 -11.26
CA LEU A 62 -8.59 0.08 -12.19
C LEU A 62 -8.35 1.43 -12.88
N SER A 63 -8.55 1.50 -14.19
CA SER A 63 -8.50 2.78 -14.91
C SER A 63 -9.77 3.58 -14.60
N PRO A 64 -9.66 4.85 -14.14
CA PRO A 64 -10.84 5.69 -13.91
C PRO A 64 -11.60 6.01 -15.22
N ILE A 65 -10.89 5.96 -16.36
CA ILE A 65 -11.46 6.25 -17.68
C ILE A 65 -12.00 4.96 -18.32
N ALA A 66 -11.15 3.92 -18.45
CA ALA A 66 -11.49 2.72 -19.19
C ALA A 66 -12.35 1.72 -18.38
N ARG A 67 -12.50 1.92 -17.06
CA ARG A 67 -13.26 1.05 -16.14
C ARG A 67 -12.84 -0.42 -16.21
N LYS A 68 -11.55 -0.66 -16.48
CA LYS A 68 -10.93 -1.98 -16.57
C LYS A 68 -9.59 -1.97 -15.83
N PHE A 69 -9.17 -3.14 -15.34
CA PHE A 69 -7.83 -3.32 -14.82
C PHE A 69 -6.82 -3.11 -15.94
N PHE A 70 -5.81 -2.28 -15.69
CA PHE A 70 -4.85 -1.89 -16.72
C PHE A 70 -3.40 -1.91 -16.23
N ALA A 71 -3.19 -1.85 -14.91
CA ALA A 71 -1.88 -1.95 -14.28
C ALA A 71 -1.72 -3.31 -13.58
N SER A 72 -0.51 -3.88 -13.62
CA SER A 72 -0.17 -5.11 -12.92
C SER A 72 1.26 -5.04 -12.42
N PHE A 73 1.43 -5.31 -11.13
CA PHE A 73 2.72 -5.29 -10.45
C PHE A 73 2.92 -6.56 -9.65
N SER A 74 4.16 -7.04 -9.51
CA SER A 74 4.48 -8.28 -8.78
C SER A 74 5.80 -8.21 -8.01
N ALA A 75 5.88 -8.93 -6.90
CA ALA A 75 7.10 -9.18 -6.12
C ALA A 75 7.02 -10.56 -5.44
N ASN A 76 8.17 -11.08 -5.02
CA ASN A 76 8.26 -12.36 -4.33
C ASN A 76 8.69 -12.13 -2.87
N VAL A 77 7.71 -12.06 -1.97
CA VAL A 77 7.93 -11.79 -0.55
C VAL A 77 8.69 -12.94 0.10
N ALA A 78 8.40 -14.19 -0.28
CA ALA A 78 9.10 -15.33 0.28
C ALA A 78 10.60 -15.27 -0.03
N HIS A 79 10.96 -14.88 -1.25
CA HIS A 79 12.34 -14.66 -1.65
C HIS A 79 12.97 -13.51 -0.85
N ASP A 80 12.31 -12.35 -0.80
CA ASP A 80 12.88 -11.13 -0.21
C ASP A 80 13.05 -11.24 1.32
N LEU A 81 12.19 -12.00 2.00
CA LEU A 81 12.28 -12.25 3.44
C LEU A 81 13.16 -13.47 3.80
N GLY A 82 13.56 -14.28 2.81
CA GLY A 82 14.32 -15.52 3.02
C GLY A 82 13.48 -16.61 3.67
N VAL A 83 12.21 -16.71 3.29
CA VAL A 83 11.22 -17.62 3.89
C VAL A 83 11.36 -19.01 3.28
N ASN A 84 11.44 -20.02 4.14
CA ASN A 84 11.34 -21.40 3.72
C ASN A 84 9.85 -21.82 3.62
N GLN A 85 9.31 -21.89 2.41
CA GLN A 85 7.91 -22.23 2.17
C GLN A 85 7.52 -23.64 2.68
N ALA A 86 8.48 -24.57 2.79
CA ALA A 86 8.22 -25.91 3.35
C ALA A 86 7.85 -25.87 4.85
N ARG A 87 8.05 -24.73 5.53
CA ARG A 87 7.69 -24.53 6.95
C ARG A 87 6.29 -23.96 7.16
N ASN A 88 5.45 -23.88 6.12
CA ASN A 88 4.10 -23.32 6.19
C ASN A 88 4.10 -21.90 6.83
N PRO A 89 4.80 -20.94 6.20
CA PRO A 89 4.94 -19.58 6.72
C PRO A 89 3.59 -18.90 6.92
N LYS A 90 3.55 -17.96 7.86
CA LYS A 90 2.35 -17.20 8.18
C LYS A 90 2.58 -15.74 7.86
N TYR A 91 1.69 -15.16 7.06
CA TYR A 91 1.82 -13.79 6.61
C TYR A 91 0.77 -12.88 7.22
N LEU A 92 1.14 -11.62 7.41
CA LEU A 92 0.23 -10.51 7.63
C LEU A 92 0.48 -9.47 6.54
N MET A 93 -0.57 -8.83 6.06
CA MET A 93 -0.46 -7.77 5.06
C MET A 93 -1.36 -6.61 5.45
N VAL A 94 -0.84 -5.39 5.34
CA VAL A 94 -1.59 -4.14 5.49
C VAL A 94 -1.04 -3.10 4.52
N THR A 95 -1.85 -2.09 4.20
CA THR A 95 -1.44 -0.93 3.42
C THR A 95 -1.35 0.31 4.29
N GLY A 96 -0.45 1.23 3.92
CA GLY A 96 -0.34 2.56 4.52
C GLY A 96 -0.08 3.62 3.45
N ASN A 97 -0.40 4.86 3.79
CA ASN A 97 -0.12 6.01 2.92
C ASN A 97 1.32 6.49 3.12
N SER A 98 2.03 6.73 2.01
CA SER A 98 3.37 7.31 1.99
C SER A 98 3.51 8.23 0.78
N ILE A 99 3.72 9.52 1.04
CA ILE A 99 4.00 10.48 -0.02
C ILE A 99 5.51 10.50 -0.24
N PHE A 100 5.96 9.73 -1.24
CA PHE A 100 7.36 9.74 -1.64
C PHE A 100 7.72 11.07 -2.29
N ARG A 101 8.92 11.58 -1.99
CA ARG A 101 9.44 12.75 -2.70
C ARG A 101 9.60 12.38 -4.18
N ARG A 102 8.89 13.09 -5.06
CA ARG A 102 8.92 12.85 -6.50
C ARG A 102 10.32 13.13 -7.03
N GLY A 103 11.08 12.07 -7.36
CA GLY A 103 12.27 12.18 -8.19
C GLY A 103 11.85 12.48 -9.63
N GLY A 104 12.66 13.19 -10.42
CA GLY A 104 12.30 13.70 -11.75
C GLY A 104 11.99 12.64 -12.84
N GLY A 105 11.72 11.39 -12.49
CA GLY A 105 11.33 10.31 -13.40
C GLY A 105 9.83 10.25 -13.65
N GLN A 106 9.44 9.70 -14.81
CA GLN A 106 8.03 9.56 -15.22
C GLN A 106 7.27 8.43 -14.49
N VAL A 107 8.00 7.45 -13.96
CA VAL A 107 7.48 6.35 -13.14
C VAL A 107 8.08 6.49 -11.76
N GLN A 108 7.24 6.58 -10.74
CA GLN A 108 7.61 6.77 -9.35
C GLN A 108 6.75 5.87 -8.46
N PRO A 109 7.21 5.52 -7.24
CA PRO A 109 6.35 4.85 -6.27
C PRO A 109 5.00 5.58 -6.10
N GLY A 110 3.90 4.83 -6.16
CA GLY A 110 2.57 5.36 -5.83
C GLY A 110 2.46 5.76 -4.37
N ASN A 111 1.38 6.45 -4.01
CA ASN A 111 1.15 6.95 -2.64
C ASN A 111 0.89 5.84 -1.60
N ALA A 112 0.81 4.57 -2.01
CA ALA A 112 0.59 3.44 -1.13
C ALA A 112 1.84 2.59 -0.95
N VAL A 113 2.08 2.22 0.31
CA VAL A 113 3.02 1.18 0.69
C VAL A 113 2.22 -0.02 1.17
N VAL A 114 2.57 -1.20 0.68
CA VAL A 114 2.10 -2.47 1.24
C VAL A 114 3.21 -3.05 2.12
N TYR A 115 2.86 -3.30 3.38
CA TYR A 115 3.73 -3.94 4.36
C TYR A 115 3.33 -5.40 4.46
N VAL A 116 4.28 -6.30 4.24
CA VAL A 116 4.06 -7.73 4.39
C VAL A 116 5.01 -8.26 5.46
N ALA A 117 4.44 -8.72 6.57
CA ALA A 117 5.18 -9.38 7.63
C ALA A 117 5.06 -10.89 7.49
N GLU A 118 6.16 -11.60 7.68
CA GLU A 118 6.18 -13.06 7.79
C GLU A 118 6.58 -13.45 9.22
N LEU A 119 5.70 -14.21 9.88
CA LEU A 119 5.73 -14.41 11.33
C LEU A 119 6.75 -15.47 11.78
N THR A 120 7.15 -16.41 10.91
CA THR A 120 8.15 -17.43 11.27
C THR A 120 9.57 -16.89 11.24
N THR A 121 9.91 -16.08 10.24
CA THR A 121 11.18 -15.35 10.14
C THR A 121 11.20 -14.10 11.02
N GLY A 122 10.02 -13.55 11.34
CA GLY A 122 9.89 -12.34 12.16
C GLY A 122 10.37 -11.09 11.43
N LYS A 123 10.25 -11.04 10.11
CA LYS A 123 10.66 -9.91 9.26
C LYS A 123 9.45 -9.28 8.58
N VAL A 124 9.55 -8.01 8.25
CA VAL A 124 8.57 -7.26 7.45
C VAL A 124 9.26 -6.65 6.24
N ALA A 125 8.65 -6.74 5.07
CA ALA A 125 9.06 -6.06 3.85
C ALA A 125 8.05 -4.97 3.49
N ALA A 126 8.55 -3.83 3.01
CA ALA A 126 7.75 -2.73 2.50
C ALA A 126 7.90 -2.64 0.98
N TYR A 127 6.78 -2.57 0.26
CA TYR A 127 6.77 -2.45 -1.20
C TYR A 127 5.93 -1.27 -1.66
N ALA A 128 6.28 -0.70 -2.81
CA ALA A 128 5.44 0.24 -3.53
C ALA A 128 5.24 -0.18 -4.99
N ALA A 129 4.05 0.10 -5.52
CA ALA A 129 3.76 -0.08 -6.94
C ALA A 129 4.42 1.06 -7.75
N PRO A 130 5.17 0.77 -8.82
CA PRO A 130 5.68 1.79 -9.73
C PRO A 130 4.53 2.40 -10.54
N TRP A 131 4.27 3.68 -10.33
CA TRP A 131 3.11 4.38 -10.83
C TRP A 131 3.46 5.54 -11.77
N SER A 132 2.60 5.77 -12.76
CA SER A 132 2.66 6.96 -13.63
C SER A 132 1.25 7.44 -13.93
N GLN A 133 0.89 8.60 -13.37
CA GLN A 133 -0.41 9.24 -13.61
C GLN A 133 -0.62 9.54 -15.11
N ALA A 134 0.45 9.88 -15.83
CA ALA A 134 0.39 10.10 -17.28
C ALA A 134 -0.06 8.84 -18.04
N TYR A 135 0.39 7.65 -17.61
CA TYR A 135 -0.03 6.38 -18.22
C TYR A 135 -1.45 6.00 -17.81
N ALA A 136 -1.84 6.28 -16.57
CA ALA A 136 -3.20 6.08 -16.09
C ALA A 136 -4.22 6.90 -16.89
N ILE A 137 -3.95 8.20 -17.09
CA ILE A 137 -4.78 9.11 -17.89
C ILE A 137 -4.82 8.68 -19.36
N ALA A 138 -3.69 8.25 -19.92
CA ALA A 138 -3.62 7.78 -21.30
C ALA A 138 -4.20 6.37 -21.52
N GLY A 139 -4.65 5.68 -20.46
CA GLY A 139 -5.13 4.30 -20.53
C GLY A 139 -4.07 3.28 -20.98
N ARG A 140 -2.78 3.62 -20.84
CA ARG A 140 -1.68 2.74 -21.23
C ARG A 140 -1.44 1.70 -20.16
N GLN A 141 -1.29 0.43 -20.56
CA GLN A 141 -0.99 -0.64 -19.60
C GLN A 141 0.35 -0.40 -18.91
N ILE A 142 0.39 -0.68 -17.61
CA ILE A 142 1.60 -0.61 -16.79
C ILE A 142 1.88 -2.02 -16.28
N ARG A 143 3.04 -2.57 -16.61
CA ARG A 143 3.50 -3.89 -16.11
C ARG A 143 4.93 -3.76 -15.66
N ALA A 144 5.17 -3.98 -14.38
CA ALA A 144 6.50 -3.83 -13.79
C ALA A 144 6.61 -4.59 -12.46
N PRO A 145 7.81 -4.99 -12.02
CA PRO A 145 8.00 -5.47 -10.66
C PRO A 145 7.67 -4.35 -9.65
N MET A 146 7.14 -4.72 -8.47
CA MET A 146 7.05 -3.76 -7.37
C MET A 146 8.43 -3.37 -6.88
N VAL A 147 8.53 -2.15 -6.35
CA VAL A 147 9.75 -1.62 -5.76
C VAL A 147 9.83 -2.10 -4.33
N LEU A 148 10.80 -2.95 -4.00
CA LEU A 148 11.17 -3.25 -2.62
C LEU A 148 11.81 -2.00 -2.01
N LEU A 149 11.18 -1.46 -0.96
CA LEU A 149 11.64 -0.24 -0.30
C LEU A 149 12.63 -0.57 0.81
N ASP A 150 12.27 -1.51 1.69
CA ASP A 150 13.10 -1.93 2.82
C ASP A 150 12.62 -3.27 3.41
N VAL A 151 13.49 -3.92 4.19
CA VAL A 151 13.20 -5.11 5.00
C VAL A 151 13.66 -4.87 6.44
N TYR A 152 12.76 -5.04 7.40
CA TYR A 152 13.02 -4.80 8.82
C TYR A 152 12.77 -6.04 9.69
N PRO A 153 13.67 -6.39 10.64
CA PRO A 153 13.41 -7.46 11.61
C PRO A 153 12.47 -6.96 12.73
N MET A 154 11.26 -7.53 12.82
CA MET A 154 10.28 -7.17 13.87
C MET A 154 10.61 -7.76 15.24
N ARG A 155 11.39 -8.84 15.30
CA ARG A 155 11.87 -9.44 16.55
C ARG A 155 13.36 -9.18 16.69
N THR A 156 13.77 -8.49 17.75
CA THR A 156 15.17 -8.34 18.11
C THR A 156 15.75 -9.70 18.51
N VAL A 157 16.83 -10.13 17.85
CA VAL A 157 17.76 -11.07 18.47
C VAL A 157 18.39 -10.28 19.61
N LEU A 158 18.07 -10.62 20.86
CA LEU A 158 18.78 -10.08 22.01
C LEU A 158 20.25 -10.41 21.78
N ALA A 159 21.10 -9.39 21.62
CA ALA A 159 22.53 -9.58 21.69
C ALA A 159 22.79 -10.22 23.07
N SER A 160 23.36 -11.43 23.07
CA SER A 160 23.99 -11.96 24.27
C SER A 160 25.04 -10.93 24.69
N GLU A 161 24.90 -10.41 25.90
CA GLU A 161 25.93 -9.62 26.56
C GLU A 161 27.18 -10.51 26.68
N ASP A 162 28.24 -10.14 25.96
CA ASP A 162 29.61 -10.59 26.19
C ASP A 162 30.35 -9.56 27.06
#